data_AF-A0A923AK37-F1
#
_entry.id   AF-A0A923AK37-F1
#
_cell.length_a   1.000
_cell.length_b   1.000
_cell.length_c   1.000
_cell.angle_alpha   90.00
_cell.angle_beta   90.00
_cell.angle_gamma   90.00
#
_symmetry.space_group_name_H-M   'P 1'
#
loop_
_entity.id
_entity.type
_entity.pdbx_description
1 polymer ?
#
loop_
_entity_poly.entity_id
_entity_poly.type
_entity_poly.pdbx_seq_one_letter_code
_entity_poly.pdbx_strand_id
1 'polypeptide(L)'
;MDRRVRLRDDHAFEQRKATIIAILDDDGDVTIHDTGRVAPERAIRFELDAPEHGLAATGRFRYGEVFRRDGDGWILESYTYDYIDLERGGRRAYHRHDLPGRSSVFHEHCRPPGGRPSISHFRSYDVDLIEAHEEFAMSYASETAIDCTGLRPLRNPSEEDGS
;
A
#
# COMPACT_ATOMS: atom_id res chain seq x y z
N MET A 1 9.39 15.52 4.69
CA MET A 1 8.54 15.72 5.89
C MET A 1 7.75 14.43 6.05
N ASP A 2 7.74 13.85 7.25
CA ASP A 2 7.01 12.63 7.59
C ASP A 2 5.53 13.00 7.84
N ARG A 3 4.63 12.58 6.95
CA ARG A 3 3.19 12.89 6.95
C ARG A 3 2.44 11.77 7.70
N ARG A 4 2.81 11.53 8.95
CA ARG A 4 2.12 10.50 9.75
C ARG A 4 0.62 10.80 9.85
N VAL A 5 -0.18 9.89 9.31
CA VAL A 5 -1.62 9.86 9.56
C VAL A 5 -1.83 9.68 11.07
N ARG A 6 -2.55 10.63 11.65
CA ARG A 6 -2.99 10.60 13.06
C ARG A 6 -4.49 10.77 13.12
N LEU A 7 -5.15 9.87 13.83
CA LEU A 7 -6.58 9.84 14.03
C LEU A 7 -6.82 10.16 15.50
N ARG A 8 -7.69 11.12 15.78
CA ARG A 8 -7.82 11.69 17.13
C ARG A 8 -8.50 10.74 18.11
N ASP A 9 -9.36 9.88 17.61
CA ASP A 9 -10.19 8.96 18.38
C ASP A 9 -10.70 7.82 17.47
N ASP A 10 -11.50 6.93 18.06
CA ASP A 10 -12.13 5.83 17.33
C ASP A 10 -13.16 6.34 16.29
N HIS A 11 -13.76 7.51 16.49
CA HIS A 11 -14.69 8.10 15.53
C HIS A 11 -13.96 8.54 14.25
N ALA A 12 -12.84 9.24 14.38
CA ALA A 12 -11.96 9.62 13.28
C ALA A 12 -11.43 8.39 12.52
N PHE A 13 -11.20 7.28 13.23
CA PHE A 13 -10.82 6.02 12.61
C PHE A 13 -11.94 5.44 11.75
N GLU A 14 -13.17 5.36 12.28
CA GLU A 14 -14.32 4.88 11.51
C GLU A 14 -14.65 5.83 10.33
N GLN A 15 -14.48 7.15 10.50
CA GLN A 15 -14.60 8.11 9.41
C GLN A 15 -13.57 7.86 8.30
N ARG A 16 -12.29 7.69 8.64
CA ARG A 16 -11.24 7.34 7.66
C ARG A 16 -11.63 6.08 6.89
N LYS A 17 -12.05 5.03 7.60
CA LYS A 17 -12.47 3.78 6.97
C LYS A 17 -13.63 4.00 5.99
N ALA A 18 -14.67 4.73 6.41
CA ALA A 18 -15.80 5.04 5.53
C ALA A 18 -15.40 5.86 4.30
N THR A 19 -14.50 6.84 4.45
CA THR A 19 -13.96 7.61 3.33
C THR A 19 -13.21 6.73 2.34
N ILE A 20 -12.35 5.83 2.82
CA ILE A 20 -11.60 4.92 1.93
C ILE A 20 -12.55 4.00 1.18
N ILE A 21 -13.55 3.43 1.86
CA ILE A 21 -14.56 2.59 1.20
C ILE A 21 -15.24 3.36 0.09
N ALA A 22 -15.73 4.56 0.36
CA ALA A 22 -16.45 5.37 -0.61
C ALA A 22 -15.60 5.71 -1.85
N ILE A 23 -14.27 5.81 -1.71
CA ILE A 23 -13.37 6.04 -2.83
C ILE A 23 -13.16 4.75 -3.63
N LEU A 24 -12.99 3.61 -2.95
CA LEU A 24 -12.71 2.33 -3.61
C LEU A 24 -13.95 1.68 -4.24
N ASP A 25 -15.15 2.02 -3.76
CA ASP A 25 -16.43 1.46 -4.23
C ASP A 25 -16.72 1.81 -5.70
N ASP A 26 -16.14 2.90 -6.20
CA ASP A 26 -16.27 3.32 -7.61
C ASP A 26 -15.45 2.44 -8.57
N ASP A 27 -14.44 1.70 -8.07
CA ASP A 27 -13.53 0.89 -8.87
C ASP A 27 -13.83 -0.61 -8.80
N GLY A 28 -14.60 -1.04 -7.80
CA GLY A 28 -15.30 -2.32 -7.78
C GLY A 28 -15.54 -2.98 -6.42
N ASP A 29 -15.55 -4.31 -6.35
CA ASP A 29 -16.02 -5.04 -5.17
C ASP A 29 -15.02 -4.97 -3.99
N VAL A 30 -15.29 -4.10 -3.01
CA VAL A 30 -14.42 -3.89 -1.83
C VAL A 30 -14.71 -4.88 -0.71
N THR A 31 -13.68 -5.61 -0.29
CA THR A 31 -13.66 -6.42 0.94
C THR A 31 -12.82 -5.74 2.02
N ILE A 32 -13.28 -5.82 3.28
CA ILE A 32 -12.62 -5.16 4.40
C ILE A 32 -12.37 -6.15 5.53
N HIS A 33 -11.15 -6.10 6.05
CA HIS A 33 -10.75 -6.79 7.27
C HIS A 33 -10.27 -5.76 8.29
N ASP A 34 -10.88 -5.75 9.47
CA ASP A 34 -10.59 -4.82 10.56
C ASP A 34 -10.34 -5.63 11.84
N THR A 35 -9.11 -5.66 12.30
CA THR A 35 -8.67 -6.48 13.44
C THR A 35 -7.99 -5.60 14.50
N GLY A 36 -8.10 -5.99 15.77
CA GLY A 36 -7.43 -5.27 16.86
C GLY A 36 -8.18 -4.02 17.37
N ARG A 37 -9.49 -3.91 17.15
CA ARG A 37 -10.31 -2.75 17.60
C ARG A 37 -10.14 -2.39 19.09
N VAL A 38 -9.92 -3.38 19.96
CA VAL A 38 -9.71 -3.20 21.41
C VAL A 38 -8.26 -3.42 21.84
N ALA A 39 -7.35 -3.63 20.89
CA ALA A 39 -5.94 -3.89 21.15
C ALA A 39 -5.12 -2.60 21.04
N PRO A 40 -3.88 -2.57 21.58
CA PRO A 40 -2.96 -1.46 21.40
C PRO A 40 -2.54 -1.23 19.94
N GLU A 41 -2.74 -2.24 19.10
CA GLU A 41 -2.51 -2.21 17.66
C GLU A 41 -3.80 -2.59 16.93
N ARG A 42 -4.11 -1.88 15.86
CA ARG A 42 -5.27 -2.13 15.00
C ARG A 42 -4.82 -2.18 13.55
N ALA A 43 -5.17 -3.25 12.85
CA ALA A 43 -4.88 -3.41 11.44
C ALA A 43 -6.18 -3.33 10.64
N ILE A 44 -6.15 -2.53 9.57
CA ILE A 44 -7.20 -2.50 8.56
C ILE A 44 -6.64 -2.90 7.22
N ARG A 45 -7.39 -3.73 6.49
CA ARG A 45 -7.09 -4.11 5.13
C ARG A 45 -8.31 -3.92 4.25
N PHE A 46 -8.11 -3.23 3.14
CA PHE A 46 -9.05 -3.13 2.03
C PHE A 46 -8.49 -3.97 0.88
N GLU A 47 -9.31 -4.82 0.29
CA GLU A 47 -8.99 -5.54 -0.94
C GLU A 47 -10.09 -5.26 -1.96
N LEU A 48 -9.68 -4.98 -3.20
CA LEU A 48 -10.56 -4.64 -4.30
C LEU A 48 -10.11 -5.43 -5.54
N ASP A 49 -11.04 -6.09 -6.20
CA ASP A 49 -10.86 -6.68 -7.52
C ASP A 49 -11.63 -5.85 -8.56
N ALA A 50 -10.96 -5.47 -9.65
CA ALA A 50 -11.51 -4.68 -10.74
C ALA A 50 -11.43 -5.46 -12.07
N PRO A 51 -12.40 -5.34 -12.99
CA PRO A 51 -13.62 -4.52 -12.88
C PRO A 51 -14.72 -5.19 -12.04
N GLU A 52 -15.72 -4.40 -11.68
CA GLU A 52 -16.90 -4.83 -10.92
C GLU A 52 -17.90 -5.71 -11.69
N HIS A 53 -18.97 -6.10 -10.99
CA HIS A 53 -20.20 -6.70 -11.54
C HIS A 53 -20.05 -8.11 -12.12
N GLY A 54 -19.20 -8.93 -11.50
CA GLY A 54 -19.04 -10.33 -11.87
C GLY A 54 -18.29 -10.53 -13.20
N LEU A 55 -17.64 -9.48 -13.70
CA LEU A 55 -16.63 -9.59 -14.73
C LEU A 55 -15.37 -10.24 -14.15
N ALA A 56 -14.54 -10.81 -15.03
CA ALA A 56 -13.28 -11.40 -14.58
C ALA A 56 -12.33 -10.28 -14.12
N ALA A 57 -11.81 -10.40 -12.90
CA ALA A 57 -10.85 -9.44 -12.36
C ALA A 57 -9.57 -9.39 -13.22
N THR A 58 -9.25 -8.21 -13.74
CA THR A 58 -8.02 -7.89 -14.49
C THR A 58 -7.05 -7.07 -13.66
N GLY A 59 -7.52 -6.40 -12.61
CA GLY A 59 -6.71 -5.69 -11.62
C GLY A 59 -7.07 -6.10 -10.19
N ARG A 60 -6.09 -6.11 -9.30
CA ARG A 60 -6.29 -6.28 -7.86
C ARG A 60 -5.54 -5.22 -7.09
N PHE A 61 -6.24 -4.57 -6.17
CA PHE A 61 -5.70 -3.58 -5.25
C PHE A 61 -5.79 -4.11 -3.83
N ARG A 62 -4.73 -3.94 -3.05
CA ARG A 62 -4.69 -4.31 -1.63
C ARG A 62 -4.06 -3.18 -0.84
N TYR A 63 -4.78 -2.70 0.16
CA TYR A 63 -4.33 -1.63 1.02
C TYR A 63 -4.37 -2.10 2.46
N GLY A 64 -3.21 -2.24 3.09
CA GLY A 64 -3.06 -2.58 4.50
C GLY A 64 -2.48 -1.41 5.28
N GLU A 65 -3.10 -1.05 6.39
CA GLU A 65 -2.61 -0.05 7.33
C GLU A 65 -2.59 -0.65 8.75
N VAL A 66 -1.50 -0.43 9.48
CA VAL A 66 -1.37 -0.81 10.89
C VAL A 66 -1.19 0.42 11.74
N PHE A 67 -2.08 0.58 12.71
CA PHE A 67 -2.12 1.70 13.62
C PHE A 67 -1.79 1.26 15.03
N ARG A 68 -1.06 2.11 15.77
CA ARG A 68 -0.88 1.96 17.21
C ARG A 68 -1.67 3.00 17.96
N ARG A 69 -2.23 2.60 19.10
CA ARG A 69 -2.93 3.47 20.04
C ARG A 69 -1.97 4.55 20.59
N ASP A 70 -2.43 5.79 20.61
CA ASP A 70 -1.73 6.95 21.16
C ASP A 70 -2.73 7.78 21.98
N GLY A 71 -2.84 7.48 23.28
CA GLY A 71 -3.92 7.99 24.11
C GLY A 71 -5.29 7.52 23.61
N ASP A 72 -6.20 8.46 23.39
CA ASP A 72 -7.52 8.18 22.81
C ASP A 72 -7.45 7.93 21.30
N GLY A 73 -6.36 8.34 20.64
CA GLY A 73 -6.20 8.30 19.20
C GLY A 73 -5.35 7.14 18.67
N TRP A 74 -5.00 7.25 17.39
CA TRP A 74 -4.26 6.27 16.62
C TRP A 74 -3.21 6.93 15.73
N ILE A 75 -2.04 6.31 15.60
CA ILE A 75 -0.97 6.74 14.69
C ILE A 75 -0.66 5.61 13.72
N LEU A 76 -0.59 5.91 12.43
CA LEU A 76 -0.16 4.97 11.40
C LEU A 76 1.32 4.61 11.59
N GLU A 77 1.60 3.34 11.84
CA GLU A 77 2.96 2.83 12.07
C GLU A 77 3.55 2.20 10.81
N SER A 78 2.77 1.40 10.10
CA SER A 78 3.19 0.74 8.87
C SER A 78 2.04 0.64 7.88
N TYR A 79 2.40 0.50 6.60
CA TYR A 79 1.45 0.26 5.54
C TYR A 79 2.02 -0.60 4.42
N THR A 80 1.13 -1.27 3.71
CA THR A 80 1.41 -2.01 2.47
C THR A 80 0.32 -1.73 1.46
N TYR A 81 0.63 -0.98 0.41
CA TYR A 81 -0.29 -0.70 -0.68
C TYR A 81 0.21 -1.38 -1.94
N ASP A 82 -0.65 -2.15 -2.58
CA ASP A 82 -0.29 -3.07 -3.64
C ASP A 82 -1.29 -2.96 -4.79
N TYR A 83 -0.79 -2.83 -6.00
CA TYR A 83 -1.51 -3.04 -7.25
C TYR A 83 -0.91 -4.23 -8.01
N ILE A 84 -1.78 -5.13 -8.46
CA ILE A 84 -1.43 -6.33 -9.21
C ILE A 84 -2.25 -6.30 -10.51
N ASP A 85 -1.56 -6.14 -11.63
CA ASP A 85 -2.12 -6.37 -12.96
C ASP A 85 -2.24 -7.90 -13.16
N LEU A 86 -3.48 -8.41 -13.10
CA LEU A 86 -3.80 -9.83 -13.24
C LEU A 86 -3.82 -10.27 -14.70
N GLU A 87 -4.13 -9.36 -15.62
CA GLU A 87 -4.26 -9.64 -17.05
C GLU A 87 -2.89 -9.79 -17.72
N ARG A 88 -2.03 -8.77 -17.57
CA ARG A 88 -0.69 -8.73 -18.19
C ARG A 88 0.35 -9.41 -17.32
N GLY A 89 0.05 -9.56 -16.03
CA GLY A 89 0.99 -9.94 -15.01
C GLY A 89 1.87 -8.75 -14.64
N GLY A 90 1.97 -8.46 -13.36
CA GLY A 90 2.82 -7.38 -12.87
C GLY A 90 2.57 -7.14 -11.39
N ARG A 91 3.31 -6.21 -10.79
CA ARG A 91 3.01 -5.67 -9.46
C ARG A 91 3.72 -4.35 -9.26
N ARG A 92 3.01 -3.37 -8.71
CA ARG A 92 3.58 -2.16 -8.11
C ARG A 92 3.10 -2.07 -6.67
N ALA A 93 3.97 -1.66 -5.75
CA ALA A 93 3.58 -1.52 -4.35
C ALA A 93 4.38 -0.45 -3.62
N TYR A 94 3.73 0.26 -2.71
CA TYR A 94 4.32 1.22 -1.79
C TYR A 94 4.19 0.74 -0.36
N HIS A 95 5.32 0.57 0.32
CA HIS A 95 5.40 -0.03 1.64
C HIS A 95 6.12 0.90 2.61
N ARG A 96 5.69 0.87 3.86
CA ARG A 96 6.40 1.43 5.01
C ARG A 96 6.40 0.40 6.12
N HIS A 97 7.55 -0.19 6.41
CA HIS A 97 7.74 -1.07 7.55
C HIS A 97 9.23 -1.21 7.87
N ASP A 98 9.55 -1.94 8.94
CA ASP A 98 10.93 -2.24 9.28
C ASP A 98 11.57 -3.15 8.22
N LEU A 99 12.84 -2.87 7.92
CA LEU A 99 13.72 -3.70 7.12
C LEU A 99 14.93 -4.11 7.97
N PRO A 100 15.67 -5.17 7.61
CA PRO A 100 16.87 -5.56 8.36
C PRO A 100 17.82 -4.37 8.60
N GLY A 101 18.06 -4.05 9.87
CA GLY A 101 18.94 -2.94 10.28
C GLY A 101 18.38 -1.53 10.11
N ARG A 102 17.11 -1.36 9.70
CA ARG A 102 16.49 -0.04 9.45
C ARG A 102 15.02 -0.03 9.85
N SER A 103 14.63 0.91 10.71
CA SER A 103 13.24 1.03 11.17
C SER A 103 12.41 1.96 10.28
N SER A 104 11.14 1.62 10.06
CA SER A 104 10.14 2.43 9.35
C SER A 104 10.63 2.96 8.00
N VAL A 105 11.04 2.07 7.10
CA VAL A 105 11.59 2.44 5.80
C VAL A 105 10.51 2.49 4.73
N PHE A 106 10.38 3.66 4.09
CA PHE A 106 9.63 3.82 2.85
C PHE A 106 10.36 3.14 1.70
N HIS A 107 9.68 2.23 1.04
CA HIS A 107 10.22 1.54 -0.12
C HIS A 107 9.10 1.11 -1.03
N GLU A 108 9.45 0.83 -2.27
CA GLU A 108 8.51 0.29 -3.23
C GLU A 108 9.01 -1.04 -3.79
N HIS A 109 8.05 -1.82 -4.26
CA HIS A 109 8.31 -3.02 -5.04
C HIS A 109 7.77 -2.82 -6.44
N CYS A 110 8.51 -3.28 -7.43
CA CYS A 110 8.04 -3.28 -8.80
C CYS A 110 8.42 -4.57 -9.49
N ARG A 111 7.47 -5.15 -10.20
CA ARG A 111 7.64 -6.33 -11.03
C ARG A 111 6.94 -6.11 -12.37
N PRO A 112 7.68 -6.09 -13.49
CA PRO A 112 7.08 -6.00 -14.81
C PRO A 112 6.46 -7.35 -15.22
N PRO A 113 5.66 -7.39 -16.30
CA PRO A 113 5.17 -8.63 -16.90
C PRO A 113 6.26 -9.65 -17.17
N GLY A 114 6.00 -10.92 -16.83
CA GLY A 114 6.98 -12.01 -16.95
C GLY A 114 8.20 -11.90 -16.03
N GLY A 115 8.28 -10.83 -15.22
CA GLY A 115 9.35 -10.64 -14.24
C GLY A 115 9.30 -11.71 -13.15
N ARG A 116 10.47 -12.19 -12.73
CA ARG A 116 10.57 -13.10 -11.58
C ARG A 116 10.05 -12.40 -10.33
N PRO A 117 9.44 -13.13 -9.37
CA PRO A 117 9.18 -12.59 -8.04
C PRO A 117 10.49 -12.03 -7.49
N SER A 118 10.53 -10.72 -7.28
CA SER A 118 11.69 -10.05 -6.73
C SER A 118 11.36 -9.55 -5.34
N ILE A 119 12.28 -9.80 -4.40
CA ILE A 119 12.30 -9.18 -3.07
C ILE A 119 13.08 -7.86 -3.09
N SER A 120 13.36 -7.30 -4.27
CA SER A 120 14.07 -6.04 -4.41
C SER A 120 13.25 -4.89 -3.83
N HIS A 121 13.83 -4.24 -2.83
CA HIS A 121 13.35 -2.96 -2.32
C HIS A 121 13.92 -1.83 -3.17
N PHE A 122 13.07 -0.95 -3.65
CA PHE A 122 13.46 0.30 -4.29
C PHE A 122 13.16 1.48 -3.37
N ARG A 123 13.90 2.58 -3.52
CA ARG A 123 13.69 3.80 -2.74
C ARG A 123 12.31 4.36 -3.06
N SER A 124 11.56 4.71 -2.03
CA SER A 124 10.29 5.41 -2.17
C SER A 124 10.21 6.55 -1.14
N TYR A 125 9.04 7.18 -1.07
CA TYR A 125 8.71 8.27 -0.16
C TYR A 125 7.48 7.89 0.66
N ASP A 126 7.09 8.75 1.57
CA ASP A 126 5.86 8.59 2.35
C ASP A 126 4.67 8.84 1.43
N VAL A 127 3.80 7.84 1.29
CA VAL A 127 2.64 7.85 0.40
C VAL A 127 1.42 7.53 1.25
N ASP A 128 0.36 8.32 1.13
CA ASP A 128 -0.92 7.97 1.76
C ASP A 128 -1.75 7.03 0.87
N LEU A 129 -2.74 6.36 1.45
CA LEU A 129 -3.53 5.36 0.74
C LEU A 129 -4.23 5.93 -0.51
N ILE A 130 -4.73 7.16 -0.44
CA ILE A 130 -5.48 7.77 -1.54
C ILE A 130 -4.51 8.14 -2.67
N GLU A 131 -3.37 8.73 -2.34
CA GLU A 131 -2.30 9.01 -3.31
C GLU A 131 -1.84 7.73 -4.03
N ALA A 132 -1.57 6.65 -3.26
CA ALA A 132 -1.22 5.36 -3.84
C ALA A 132 -2.33 4.81 -4.74
N HIS A 133 -3.58 4.95 -4.33
CA HIS A 133 -4.72 4.47 -5.09
C HIS A 133 -4.89 5.22 -6.41
N GLU A 134 -4.82 6.55 -6.42
CA GLU A 134 -4.89 7.34 -7.64
C GLU A 134 -3.81 6.93 -8.65
N GLU A 135 -2.57 6.73 -8.21
CA GLU A 135 -1.49 6.25 -9.08
C GLU A 135 -1.74 4.85 -9.64
N PHE A 136 -2.25 3.94 -8.79
CA PHE A 136 -2.55 2.58 -9.19
C PHE A 136 -3.75 2.50 -10.13
N ALA A 137 -4.81 3.28 -9.88
CA ALA A 137 -5.99 3.37 -10.72
C ALA A 137 -5.63 3.94 -12.10
N MET A 138 -4.79 4.97 -12.16
CA MET A 138 -4.23 5.46 -13.44
C MET A 138 -3.43 4.38 -14.17
N SER A 139 -2.61 3.62 -13.44
CA SER A 139 -1.83 2.53 -14.03
C SER A 139 -2.74 1.44 -14.61
N TYR A 140 -3.77 1.04 -13.86
CA TYR A 140 -4.80 0.10 -14.30
C TYR A 140 -5.54 0.58 -15.55
N ALA A 141 -6.01 1.83 -15.55
CA ALA A 141 -6.76 2.44 -16.65
C ALA A 141 -5.93 2.72 -17.91
N SER A 142 -4.60 2.90 -17.77
CA SER A 142 -3.71 3.26 -18.89
C SER A 142 -3.50 2.17 -19.93
N GLU A 143 -3.98 0.95 -19.66
CA GLU A 143 -3.72 -0.27 -20.42
C GLU A 143 -2.23 -0.58 -20.68
N THR A 144 -1.33 0.12 -19.97
CA THR A 144 0.11 -0.01 -20.15
C THR A 144 0.67 -1.00 -19.14
N ALA A 145 1.61 -1.83 -19.59
CA ALA A 145 2.33 -2.74 -18.71
C ALA A 145 3.07 -1.97 -17.60
N ILE A 146 3.10 -2.54 -16.39
CA ILE A 146 3.89 -2.00 -15.27
C ILE A 146 5.36 -1.92 -15.68
N ASP A 147 5.88 -0.69 -15.69
CA ASP A 147 7.29 -0.40 -15.94
C ASP A 147 8.03 -0.12 -14.63
N CYS A 148 9.22 -0.70 -14.50
CA CYS A 148 10.11 -0.55 -13.36
C CYS A 148 11.37 0.26 -13.70
N THR A 149 11.45 0.79 -14.92
CA THR A 149 12.55 1.63 -15.38
C THR A 149 12.68 2.89 -14.52
N GLY A 150 13.92 3.26 -14.20
CA GLY A 150 14.22 4.47 -13.42
C GLY A 150 14.13 4.28 -11.90
N LEU A 151 13.65 3.13 -11.42
CA LEU A 151 13.64 2.82 -10.00
C LEU A 151 15.05 2.66 -9.44
N ARG A 152 15.27 3.29 -8.28
CA ARG A 152 16.57 3.27 -7.61
C ARG A 152 16.58 2.22 -6.50
N PRO A 153 17.53 1.28 -6.49
CA PRO A 153 17.63 0.31 -5.41
C PRO A 153 17.74 0.97 -4.05
N LEU A 154 17.02 0.42 -3.08
CA LEU A 154 17.23 0.71 -1.68
C LEU A 154 18.44 -0.10 -1.22
N ARG A 155 19.61 0.54 -1.13
CA ARG A 155 20.85 -0.12 -0.70
C ARG A 155 20.76 -0.58 0.75
N ASN A 156 21.41 -1.69 1.04
CA ASN A 156 21.56 -2.17 2.41
C ASN A 156 22.62 -1.33 3.13
N PRO A 157 22.45 -1.05 4.44
CA PRO A 157 23.44 -0.32 5.22
C PRO A 157 24.80 -1.06 5.30
N SER A 158 24.83 -2.38 5.10
CA SER A 158 26.06 -3.18 5.09
C SER A 158 26.94 -3.00 3.83
N GLU A 159 26.49 -2.21 2.84
CA GLU A 159 27.23 -1.93 1.61
C GLU A 159 27.93 -0.55 1.64
N GLU A 160 27.78 0.23 2.72
CA GLU A 160 28.31 1.60 2.82
C GLU A 160 29.75 1.69 3.37
N ASP A 161 30.34 0.61 3.90
CA ASP A 161 31.70 0.58 4.46
C ASP A 161 32.80 0.15 3.47
N GLY A 162 32.51 0.16 2.16
CA GLY A 162 33.38 -0.43 1.12
C GLY A 162 33.73 0.50 -0.04
N SER A 163 33.97 1.79 0.18
CA SER A 163 34.47 2.72 -0.85
C SER A 163 35.59 3.61 -0.33
#